data_AF-A0AAU5L9L0-F1
#
_entry.id   AF-A0AAU5L9L0-F1
#
_cell.length_a   1.000
_cell.length_b   1.000
_cell.length_c   1.000
_cell.angle_alpha   90.00
_cell.angle_beta   90.00
_cell.angle_gamma   90.00
#
_symmetry.space_group_name_H-M   'P 1'
#
loop_
_entity.id
_entity.type
_entity.pdbx_description
1 polymer ?
#
loop_
_entity_poly.entity_id
_entity_poly.type
_entity_poly.pdbx_seq_one_letter_code
_entity_poly.pdbx_strand_id
1 'polypeptide(L)'
;MSTTPSPESTAAVARAYERLAGLFGPTVHAEAAALLDDLYEAAARHGHERASADLGSLITAATEATCTRYRHRGPDRSLAELQQLTKVLAAAFTEAGLTLAPSAGRTGAAVEPLPGGPAWGWDGRTGLAVGIYLNGGWDVMVNQRESRVFSLYAPATEAGAREVAVIVHGILSGDRPDPFRSR
;
A
#
# COMPACT_ATOMS: atom_id res chain seq x y z
N MET A 1 13.88 19.32 3.73
CA MET A 1 13.72 18.91 5.14
C MET A 1 12.37 18.23 5.25
N SER A 2 12.31 16.95 5.60
CA SER A 2 11.01 16.32 5.89
C SER A 2 10.56 16.77 7.27
N THR A 3 9.69 17.76 7.31
CA THR A 3 8.97 18.16 8.52
C THR A 3 8.05 17.00 8.89
N THR A 4 8.08 16.55 10.15
CA THR A 4 7.10 15.59 10.63
C THR A 4 5.69 16.16 10.39
N PRO A 5 4.80 15.45 9.68
CA PRO A 5 3.47 15.98 9.39
C PRO A 5 2.70 16.27 10.67
N SER A 6 1.83 17.27 10.61
CA SER A 6 0.94 17.59 11.71
C SER A 6 0.02 16.40 12.04
N PRO A 7 -0.35 16.20 13.31
CA PRO A 7 -1.33 15.17 13.69
C PRO A 7 -2.67 15.34 12.99
N GLU A 8 -3.07 16.58 12.72
CA GLU A 8 -4.33 16.88 12.03
C GLU A 8 -4.30 16.43 10.56
N SER A 9 -3.23 16.73 9.81
CA SER A 9 -3.08 16.26 8.42
C SER A 9 -2.97 14.74 8.38
N THR A 10 -2.23 14.15 9.31
CA THR A 10 -2.12 12.68 9.43
C THR A 10 -3.48 12.03 9.61
N ALA A 11 -4.29 12.54 10.54
CA ALA A 11 -5.63 12.02 10.80
C ALA A 11 -6.60 12.25 9.63
N ALA A 12 -6.52 13.40 8.95
CA ALA A 12 -7.34 13.71 7.79
C ALA A 12 -7.05 12.77 6.61
N VAL A 13 -5.77 12.55 6.30
CA VAL A 13 -5.33 11.62 5.25
C VAL A 13 -5.72 10.19 5.59
N ALA A 14 -5.53 9.74 6.84
CA ALA A 14 -5.91 8.38 7.24
C ALA A 14 -7.40 8.11 6.97
N ARG A 15 -8.28 9.03 7.40
CA ARG A 15 -9.73 8.94 7.14
C ARG A 15 -10.08 8.97 5.65
N ALA A 16 -9.33 9.73 4.85
CA ALA A 16 -9.53 9.78 3.40
C ALA A 16 -9.18 8.43 2.76
N TYR A 17 -8.04 7.84 3.13
CA TYR A 17 -7.60 6.53 2.62
C TYR A 17 -8.48 5.36 3.05
N GLU A 18 -9.10 5.39 4.24
CA GLU A 18 -10.10 4.39 4.65
C GLU A 18 -11.31 4.29 3.69
N ARG A 19 -11.58 5.36 2.95
CA ARG A 19 -12.67 5.43 1.96
C ARG A 19 -12.25 4.99 0.55
N LEU A 20 -10.95 4.88 0.28
CA LEU A 20 -10.44 4.47 -1.02
C LEU A 20 -10.31 2.95 -1.10
N ALA A 21 -10.51 2.41 -2.30
CA ALA A 21 -10.21 1.02 -2.61
C ALA A 21 -8.70 0.88 -2.84
N GLY A 22 -7.93 0.76 -1.75
CA GLY A 22 -6.47 0.64 -1.77
C GLY A 22 -5.89 0.32 -0.40
N LEU A 23 -4.70 -0.25 -0.40
CA LEU A 23 -3.96 -0.57 0.82
C LEU A 23 -2.71 0.29 0.90
N PHE A 24 -2.57 1.10 1.95
CA PHE A 24 -1.57 2.16 2.02
C PHE A 24 -0.49 1.85 3.06
N GLY A 25 0.77 2.00 2.66
CA GLY A 25 1.92 1.93 3.55
C GLY A 25 2.16 3.24 4.31
N PRO A 26 2.85 3.21 5.46
CA PRO A 26 3.09 4.38 6.30
C PRO A 26 3.84 5.50 5.57
N THR A 27 4.77 5.19 4.65
CA THR A 27 5.45 6.24 3.86
C THR A 27 4.45 7.04 3.02
N VAL A 28 3.45 6.38 2.44
CA VAL A 28 2.43 7.04 1.60
C VAL A 28 1.53 7.94 2.46
N HIS A 29 1.13 7.48 3.64
CA HIS A 29 0.41 8.30 4.61
C HIS A 29 1.21 9.55 5.02
N ALA A 30 2.50 9.37 5.35
CA ALA A 30 3.35 10.46 5.79
C ALA A 30 3.57 11.50 4.68
N GLU A 31 3.83 11.06 3.45
CA GLU A 31 4.02 11.95 2.31
C GLU A 31 2.74 12.74 1.98
N ALA A 32 1.57 12.08 2.01
CA ALA A 32 0.29 12.75 1.77
C ALA A 32 -0.02 13.77 2.86
N ALA A 33 0.30 13.47 4.11
CA ALA A 33 0.10 14.38 5.23
C ALA A 33 1.05 15.60 5.15
N ALA A 34 2.32 15.39 4.79
CA ALA A 34 3.26 16.47 4.55
C ALA A 34 2.81 17.37 3.40
N LEU A 35 2.38 16.78 2.28
CA LEU A 35 1.85 17.53 1.14
C LEU A 35 0.60 18.33 1.53
N LEU A 36 -0.27 17.76 2.36
CA LEU A 36 -1.45 18.46 2.86
C LEU A 36 -1.08 19.66 3.76
N ASP A 37 -0.06 19.52 4.62
CA ASP A 37 0.47 20.64 5.40
C ASP A 37 1.00 21.76 4.50
N ASP A 38 1.79 21.42 3.47
CA ASP A 38 2.32 22.39 2.51
C ASP A 38 1.21 23.14 1.77
N LEU A 39 0.13 22.43 1.39
CA LEU A 39 -1.04 23.01 0.74
C LEU A 39 -1.79 23.96 1.69
N TYR A 40 -1.95 23.60 2.96
CA TYR A 40 -2.57 24.47 3.95
C TYR A 40 -1.72 25.71 4.24
N GLU A 41 -0.39 25.57 4.32
CA GLU A 41 0.51 26.71 4.50
C GLU A 41 0.45 27.65 3.28
N ALA A 42 0.37 27.11 2.07
CA ALA A 42 0.16 27.91 0.87
C ALA A 42 -1.19 28.65 0.93
N ALA A 43 -2.28 27.99 1.29
CA ALA A 43 -3.60 28.61 1.41
C ALA A 43 -3.62 29.72 2.48
N ALA A 44 -2.96 29.50 3.62
CA ALA A 44 -2.84 30.48 4.71
C ALA A 44 -2.12 31.76 4.27
N ARG A 45 -1.08 31.66 3.43
CA ARG A 45 -0.41 32.83 2.84
C ARG A 45 -1.33 33.70 1.97
N HIS A 46 -2.47 33.16 1.54
CA HIS A 46 -3.50 33.85 0.77
C HIS A 46 -4.76 34.17 1.59
N GLY A 47 -4.70 34.04 2.93
CA GLY A 47 -5.80 34.43 3.83
C GLY A 47 -6.86 33.35 4.05
N HIS A 48 -6.59 32.10 3.66
CA HIS A 48 -7.50 30.97 3.94
C HIS A 48 -7.11 30.27 5.24
N GLU A 49 -8.04 30.21 6.19
CA GLU A 49 -7.85 29.44 7.41
C GLU A 49 -7.95 27.94 7.15
N ARG A 50 -7.09 27.16 7.82
CA ARG A 50 -7.03 25.71 7.72
C ARG A 50 -8.36 25.01 8.02
N ALA A 51 -9.13 25.54 8.96
CA ALA A 51 -10.44 25.01 9.35
C ALA A 51 -11.57 25.36 8.36
N SER A 52 -11.29 26.11 7.29
CA SER A 52 -12.30 26.45 6.29
C SER A 52 -12.81 25.19 5.58
N ALA A 53 -14.14 25.05 5.53
CA ALA A 53 -14.81 23.98 4.80
C ALA A 53 -14.44 23.97 3.30
N ASP A 54 -14.09 25.14 2.75
CA ASP A 54 -13.70 25.30 1.33
C ASP A 54 -12.39 24.59 0.99
N LEU A 55 -11.58 24.24 1.99
CA LEU A 55 -10.29 23.56 1.80
C LEU A 55 -10.39 22.02 1.86
N GLY A 56 -11.60 21.46 2.01
CA GLY A 56 -11.78 20.00 2.04
C GLY A 56 -11.25 19.28 0.79
N SER A 57 -11.23 19.96 -0.37
CA SER A 57 -10.67 19.44 -1.62
C SER A 57 -9.15 19.25 -1.59
N LEU A 58 -8.42 19.95 -0.72
CA LEU A 58 -6.97 19.81 -0.58
C LEU A 58 -6.58 18.43 -0.06
N ILE A 59 -7.40 17.84 0.82
CA ILE A 59 -7.21 16.48 1.32
C ILE A 59 -7.28 15.49 0.16
N THR A 60 -8.32 15.60 -0.67
CA THR A 60 -8.47 14.78 -1.88
C THR A 60 -7.27 14.96 -2.81
N ALA A 61 -6.89 16.21 -3.11
CA ALA A 61 -5.75 16.49 -3.98
C ALA A 61 -4.44 15.85 -3.47
N ALA A 62 -4.14 15.98 -2.17
CA ALA A 62 -2.94 15.39 -1.58
C ALA A 62 -2.96 13.85 -1.64
N THR A 63 -4.10 13.24 -1.32
CA THR A 63 -4.27 11.78 -1.35
C THR A 63 -4.21 11.22 -2.77
N GLU A 64 -4.82 11.87 -3.76
CA GLU A 64 -4.78 11.44 -5.17
C GLU A 64 -3.41 11.61 -5.80
N ALA A 65 -2.71 12.72 -5.50
CA ALA A 65 -1.37 12.98 -6.01
C ALA A 65 -0.38 11.89 -5.54
N THR A 66 -0.44 11.53 -4.26
CA THR A 66 0.38 10.46 -3.69
C THR A 66 -0.02 9.08 -4.22
N CYS A 67 -1.31 8.77 -4.30
CA CYS A 67 -1.79 7.56 -4.98
C CYS A 67 -1.20 7.45 -6.41
N THR A 68 -1.27 8.53 -7.18
CA THR A 68 -0.77 8.58 -8.56
C THR A 68 0.73 8.32 -8.62
N ARG A 69 1.50 8.93 -7.71
CA ARG A 69 2.95 8.73 -7.60
C ARG A 69 3.31 7.27 -7.33
N TYR A 70 2.61 6.62 -6.40
CA TYR A 70 2.92 5.25 -5.98
C TYR A 70 2.26 4.16 -6.83
N ARG A 71 1.26 4.50 -7.64
CA ARG A 71 0.62 3.57 -8.58
C ARG A 71 1.54 3.32 -9.77
N HIS A 72 1.80 4.32 -10.60
CA HIS A 72 2.46 4.13 -11.92
C HIS A 72 3.17 5.40 -12.39
N ARG A 73 4.51 5.45 -12.40
CA ARG A 73 5.21 6.55 -13.09
C ARG A 73 6.71 6.36 -13.40
N GLY A 74 7.20 5.13 -13.39
CA GLY A 74 8.57 4.84 -13.80
C GLY A 74 8.65 4.38 -15.25
N PRO A 75 9.83 4.49 -15.91
CA PRO A 75 10.11 3.63 -17.06
C PRO A 75 9.94 2.16 -16.64
N ASP A 76 9.63 1.29 -17.61
CA ASP A 76 9.51 -0.14 -17.35
C ASP A 76 10.80 -0.67 -16.71
N ARG A 77 10.65 -1.39 -15.60
CA ARG A 77 11.75 -2.10 -14.96
C ARG A 77 12.31 -3.16 -15.90
N SER A 78 13.63 -3.30 -15.89
CA SER A 78 14.29 -4.47 -16.43
C SER A 78 13.90 -5.73 -15.65
N LEU A 79 14.08 -6.89 -16.27
CA LEU A 79 13.89 -8.18 -15.61
C LEU A 79 14.77 -8.34 -14.37
N ALA A 80 15.99 -7.81 -14.40
CA ALA A 80 16.93 -7.86 -13.27
C ALA A 80 16.42 -7.05 -12.08
N GLU A 81 15.87 -5.85 -12.31
CA GLU A 81 15.28 -5.02 -11.26
C GLU A 81 14.03 -5.69 -10.65
N LEU A 82 13.18 -6.32 -11.47
CA LEU A 82 12.04 -7.08 -10.97
C LEU A 82 12.47 -8.29 -10.13
N GLN A 83 13.48 -9.03 -10.56
CA GLN A 83 14.02 -10.16 -9.79
C GLN A 83 14.61 -9.71 -8.47
N GLN A 84 15.33 -8.58 -8.45
CA GLN A 84 15.88 -8.03 -7.23
C GLN A 84 14.77 -7.58 -6.27
N LEU A 85 13.76 -6.87 -6.76
CA LEU A 85 12.64 -6.43 -5.93
C LEU A 85 11.81 -7.62 -5.40
N THR A 86 11.68 -8.68 -6.19
CA THR A 86 11.05 -9.94 -5.76
C THR A 86 11.83 -10.60 -4.62
N LYS A 87 13.16 -10.66 -4.70
CA LYS A 87 14.01 -11.18 -3.62
C LYS A 87 13.88 -10.37 -2.33
N VAL A 88 13.89 -9.05 -2.48
CA VAL A 88 13.73 -8.10 -1.36
C VAL A 88 12.36 -8.26 -0.70
N LEU A 89 11.29 -8.42 -1.48
CA LEU A 89 9.96 -8.70 -0.96
C LEU A 89 9.89 -10.05 -0.22
N ALA A 90 10.47 -11.11 -0.79
CA ALA A 90 10.51 -12.41 -0.13
C ALA A 90 11.30 -12.39 1.20
N ALA A 91 12.40 -11.64 1.25
CA ALA A 91 13.15 -11.40 2.47
C ALA A 91 12.31 -10.65 3.51
N ALA A 92 11.63 -9.57 3.10
CA ALA A 92 10.74 -8.80 3.97
C ALA A 92 9.58 -9.64 4.54
N PHE A 93 8.99 -10.54 3.74
CA PHE A 93 8.00 -11.50 4.24
C PHE A 93 8.57 -12.43 5.29
N THR A 94 9.78 -12.95 5.07
CA THR A 94 10.46 -13.83 6.04
C THR A 94 10.80 -13.08 7.33
N GLU A 95 11.29 -11.83 7.23
CA GLU A 95 11.54 -10.95 8.37
C GLU A 95 10.26 -10.67 9.19
N ALA A 96 9.11 -10.58 8.50
CA ALA A 96 7.80 -10.42 9.11
C ALA A 96 7.20 -11.74 9.67
N GLY A 97 7.93 -12.85 9.63
CA GLY A 97 7.48 -14.15 10.15
C GLY A 97 6.50 -14.90 9.22
N LEU A 98 6.38 -14.49 7.95
CA LEU A 98 5.54 -15.17 6.97
C LEU A 98 6.31 -16.31 6.29
N THR A 99 5.63 -17.43 6.05
CA THR A 99 6.19 -18.57 5.31
C THR A 99 5.94 -18.39 3.83
N LEU A 100 7.00 -18.48 3.01
CA LEU A 100 6.88 -18.37 1.55
C LEU A 100 6.18 -19.59 0.94
N ALA A 101 5.34 -19.34 -0.05
CA ALA A 101 4.62 -20.34 -0.84
C ALA A 101 5.05 -20.28 -2.32
N PRO A 102 4.89 -21.36 -3.10
CA PRO A 102 5.01 -21.30 -4.55
C PRO A 102 4.00 -20.31 -5.16
N SER A 103 4.47 -19.36 -5.97
CA SER A 103 3.61 -18.41 -6.68
C SER A 103 2.83 -19.10 -7.79
N ALA A 104 1.52 -18.83 -7.89
CA ALA A 104 0.63 -19.37 -8.92
C ALA A 104 0.86 -18.79 -10.34
N GLY A 105 2.06 -18.32 -10.66
CA GLY A 105 2.49 -17.89 -12.00
C GLY A 105 2.61 -16.38 -12.22
N ARG A 106 2.75 -15.58 -11.16
CA ARG A 106 2.95 -14.12 -11.25
C ARG A 106 4.35 -13.73 -10.79
N THR A 107 4.93 -12.73 -11.44
CA THR A 107 6.17 -12.07 -11.00
C THR A 107 5.93 -11.40 -9.65
N GLY A 108 6.57 -11.92 -8.59
CA GLY A 108 6.33 -11.50 -7.22
C GLY A 108 6.62 -12.62 -6.22
N ALA A 109 6.07 -12.49 -5.01
CA ALA A 109 6.25 -13.46 -3.94
C ALA A 109 4.89 -13.84 -3.33
N ALA A 110 4.74 -15.10 -2.93
CA ALA A 110 3.55 -15.61 -2.27
C ALA A 110 3.89 -16.16 -0.89
N VAL A 111 2.88 -16.17 -0.02
CA VAL A 111 2.99 -16.61 1.37
C VAL A 111 1.81 -17.52 1.73
N GLU A 112 2.08 -18.46 2.63
CA GLU A 112 1.07 -19.34 3.22
C GLU A 112 0.12 -18.57 4.15
N PRO A 113 -1.10 -19.08 4.41
CA PRO A 113 -1.95 -18.58 5.49
C PRO A 113 -1.26 -18.63 6.85
N LEU A 114 -1.62 -17.72 7.76
CA LEU A 114 -1.19 -17.82 9.16
C LEU A 114 -2.14 -18.75 9.95
N PRO A 115 -1.62 -19.55 10.90
CA PRO A 115 -2.47 -20.36 11.78
C PRO A 115 -3.50 -19.51 12.53
N GLY A 116 -4.78 -19.88 12.43
CA GLY A 116 -5.89 -19.17 13.07
C GLY A 116 -6.31 -17.86 12.38
N GLY A 117 -5.60 -17.46 11.32
CA GLY A 117 -5.96 -16.31 10.49
C GLY A 117 -6.93 -16.66 9.35
N PRO A 118 -7.39 -15.65 8.58
CA PRO A 118 -8.14 -15.88 7.36
C PRO A 118 -7.33 -16.67 6.33
N ALA A 119 -8.05 -17.48 5.55
CA ALA A 119 -7.54 -18.18 4.40
C ALA A 119 -8.57 -18.09 3.26
N TRP A 120 -8.08 -18.16 2.03
CA TRP A 120 -8.89 -17.94 0.82
C TRP A 120 -8.73 -19.10 -0.16
N GLY A 121 -9.19 -18.88 -1.40
CA GLY A 121 -9.15 -19.87 -2.47
C GLY A 121 -10.31 -20.84 -2.41
N TRP A 122 -10.43 -21.67 -3.44
CA TRP A 122 -11.56 -22.61 -3.58
C TRP A 122 -11.62 -23.67 -2.48
N ASP A 123 -10.49 -24.00 -1.88
CA ASP A 123 -10.37 -24.96 -0.78
C ASP A 123 -10.29 -24.32 0.61
N GLY A 124 -10.32 -22.98 0.68
CA GLY A 124 -10.17 -22.22 1.92
C GLY A 124 -8.81 -22.38 2.61
N ARG A 125 -7.76 -22.74 1.86
CA ARG A 125 -6.40 -22.98 2.40
C ARG A 125 -5.32 -22.20 1.66
N THR A 126 -5.71 -21.31 0.77
CA THR A 126 -4.78 -20.51 -0.02
C THR A 126 -4.42 -19.22 0.71
N GLY A 127 -3.13 -18.91 0.76
CA GLY A 127 -2.63 -17.63 1.27
C GLY A 127 -2.67 -16.51 0.23
N LEU A 128 -1.79 -15.53 0.39
CA LEU A 128 -1.75 -14.35 -0.46
C LEU A 128 -0.50 -14.34 -1.35
N ALA A 129 -0.63 -13.71 -2.50
CA ALA A 129 0.47 -13.35 -3.37
C ALA A 129 0.53 -11.83 -3.51
N VAL A 130 1.75 -11.30 -3.56
CA VAL A 130 2.01 -9.93 -3.96
C VAL A 130 2.71 -9.94 -5.30
N GLY A 131 2.06 -9.33 -6.29
CA GLY A 131 2.56 -9.14 -7.64
C GLY A 131 3.29 -7.81 -7.79
N ILE A 132 4.32 -7.82 -8.63
CA ILE A 132 5.13 -6.64 -8.97
C ILE A 132 5.01 -6.40 -10.47
N TYR A 133 4.49 -5.24 -10.88
CA TYR A 133 4.38 -4.89 -12.30
C TYR A 133 5.65 -4.22 -12.82
N LEU A 134 5.89 -4.38 -14.13
CA LEU A 134 6.99 -3.74 -14.86
C LEU A 134 6.97 -2.21 -14.70
N ASN A 135 5.79 -1.61 -14.79
CA ASN A 135 5.58 -0.16 -14.81
C ASN A 135 5.33 0.48 -13.41
N GLY A 136 5.50 -0.29 -12.33
CA GLY A 136 5.37 0.24 -10.97
C GLY A 136 4.19 -0.31 -10.18
N GLY A 137 4.24 -0.09 -8.87
CA GLY A 137 3.22 -0.53 -7.92
C GLY A 137 3.38 -1.98 -7.47
N TRP A 138 2.55 -2.31 -6.49
CA TRP A 138 2.40 -3.62 -5.88
C TRP A 138 0.91 -3.94 -5.93
N ASP A 139 0.54 -5.19 -6.21
CA ASP A 139 -0.84 -5.65 -6.01
C ASP A 139 -0.82 -6.84 -5.05
N VAL A 140 -1.85 -6.96 -4.22
CA VAL A 140 -2.15 -8.16 -3.44
C VAL A 140 -3.32 -8.92 -4.06
N MET A 141 -3.23 -10.24 -4.02
CA MET A 141 -4.25 -11.16 -4.49
C MET A 141 -4.21 -12.46 -3.69
N VAL A 142 -5.26 -13.25 -3.78
CA VAL A 142 -5.20 -14.66 -3.36
C VAL A 142 -4.18 -15.38 -4.25
N ASN A 143 -3.34 -16.25 -3.69
CA ASN A 143 -2.33 -17.02 -4.44
C ASN A 143 -2.95 -18.16 -5.27
N GLN A 144 -3.88 -17.80 -6.15
CA GLN A 144 -4.64 -18.69 -7.01
C GLN A 144 -4.82 -18.00 -8.37
N ARG A 145 -4.98 -18.80 -9.43
CA ARG A 145 -5.38 -18.28 -10.75
C ARG A 145 -6.71 -17.54 -10.66
N GLU A 146 -6.86 -16.52 -11.51
CA GLU A 146 -8.09 -15.74 -11.68
C GLU A 146 -8.57 -15.02 -10.40
N SER A 147 -7.63 -14.63 -9.54
CA SER A 147 -7.93 -13.87 -8.34
C SER A 147 -8.13 -12.38 -8.62
N ARG A 148 -9.03 -11.75 -7.85
CA ARG A 148 -9.13 -10.29 -7.78
C ARG A 148 -7.83 -9.70 -7.24
N VAL A 149 -7.45 -8.54 -7.77
CA VAL A 149 -6.25 -7.80 -7.38
C VAL A 149 -6.63 -6.50 -6.66
N PHE A 150 -5.85 -6.14 -5.65
CA PHE A 150 -5.98 -4.87 -4.93
C PHE A 150 -4.63 -4.18 -4.89
N SER A 151 -4.60 -2.89 -5.20
CA SER A 151 -3.35 -2.13 -5.22
C SER A 151 -2.86 -1.82 -3.81
N LEU A 152 -1.56 -2.06 -3.63
CA LEU A 152 -0.75 -1.74 -2.48
C LEU A 152 0.12 -0.52 -2.81
N TYR A 153 -0.13 0.58 -2.12
CA TYR A 153 0.59 1.83 -2.27
C TYR A 153 1.73 1.87 -1.27
N ALA A 154 2.93 1.60 -1.76
CA ALA A 154 4.18 1.68 -1.01
C ALA A 154 5.33 1.99 -1.98
N PRO A 155 6.45 2.56 -1.50
CA PRO A 155 7.64 2.74 -2.32
C PRO A 155 8.10 1.42 -2.96
N ALA A 156 8.54 1.46 -4.22
CA ALA A 156 9.12 0.27 -4.86
C ALA A 156 10.60 0.08 -4.50
N THR A 157 10.86 -0.03 -3.20
CA THR A 157 12.19 -0.10 -2.59
C THR A 157 12.20 -1.17 -1.51
N GLU A 158 13.35 -1.42 -0.89
CA GLU A 158 13.46 -2.32 0.26
C GLU A 158 12.63 -1.86 1.46
N ALA A 159 12.62 -0.56 1.76
CA ALA A 159 11.77 -0.01 2.82
C ALA A 159 10.28 -0.25 2.51
N GLY A 160 9.85 0.00 1.27
CA GLY A 160 8.47 -0.24 0.89
C GLY A 160 8.09 -1.72 0.82
N ALA A 161 9.03 -2.62 0.54
CA ALA A 161 8.80 -4.07 0.65
C ALA A 161 8.49 -4.48 2.10
N ARG A 162 9.15 -3.87 3.09
CA ARG A 162 8.82 -4.07 4.51
C ARG A 162 7.43 -3.54 4.86
N GLU A 163 7.05 -2.38 4.32
CA GLU A 163 5.69 -1.86 4.50
C GLU A 163 4.64 -2.81 3.91
N VAL A 164 4.89 -3.34 2.71
CA VAL A 164 4.03 -4.34 2.08
C VAL A 164 3.93 -5.61 2.93
N ALA A 165 5.06 -6.10 3.47
CA ALA A 165 5.07 -7.26 4.36
C ALA A 165 4.21 -7.04 5.62
N VAL A 166 4.30 -5.87 6.24
CA VAL A 166 3.44 -5.50 7.40
C VAL A 166 1.96 -5.47 7.01
N ILE A 167 1.61 -4.92 5.84
CA ILE A 167 0.23 -4.91 5.36
C ILE A 167 -0.28 -6.34 5.16
N VAL A 168 0.48 -7.17 4.47
CA VAL A 168 0.12 -8.58 4.17
C VAL A 168 -0.01 -9.39 5.45
N HIS A 169 0.93 -9.24 6.38
CA HIS A 169 0.84 -9.87 7.70
C HIS A 169 -0.44 -9.43 8.44
N GLY A 170 -0.75 -8.13 8.45
CA GLY A 170 -1.97 -7.62 9.07
C GLY A 170 -3.25 -8.22 8.47
N ILE A 171 -3.29 -8.46 7.16
CA ILE A 171 -4.42 -9.13 6.50
C ILE A 171 -4.47 -10.61 6.91
N LEU A 172 -3.33 -11.31 6.87
CA LEU A 172 -3.23 -12.74 7.20
C LEU A 172 -3.49 -13.07 8.67
N SER A 173 -3.29 -12.11 9.57
CA SER A 173 -3.58 -12.26 11.00
C SER A 173 -5.02 -11.87 11.36
N GLY A 174 -5.73 -11.18 10.45
CA GLY A 174 -7.06 -10.61 10.71
C GLY A 174 -7.04 -9.26 11.42
N ASP A 175 -5.86 -8.69 11.68
CA ASP A 175 -5.70 -7.35 12.28
C ASP A 175 -6.11 -6.22 11.31
N ARG A 176 -6.13 -6.51 10.01
CA ARG A 176 -6.64 -5.63 8.97
C ARG A 176 -7.88 -6.24 8.29
N PRO A 177 -8.83 -5.41 7.82
CA PRO A 177 -9.97 -5.89 7.06
C PRO A 177 -9.54 -6.72 5.85
N ASP A 178 -10.26 -7.81 5.59
CA ASP A 178 -10.10 -8.62 4.40
C ASP A 178 -10.48 -7.80 3.15
N PRO A 179 -9.54 -7.48 2.24
CA PRO A 179 -9.83 -6.70 1.05
C PRO A 179 -10.70 -7.49 0.05
N PHE A 180 -10.72 -8.82 0.12
CA PHE A 180 -11.44 -9.69 -0.81
C PHE A 180 -12.92 -9.88 -0.45
N ARG A 181 -13.31 -9.54 0.77
CA ARG A 181 -14.69 -9.64 1.22
C ARG A 181 -15.53 -8.54 0.54
N SER A 182 -16.60 -8.94 -0.15
CA SER A 182 -17.57 -7.96 -0.67
C SER A 182 -18.19 -7.18 0.48
N ARG A 183 -18.15 -5.84 0.41
CA ARG A 183 -19.00 -4.97 1.23
C ARG A 183 -20.46 -5.16 0.86
#